data_AF-A0A5C8NEB8-F1
#
_entry.id   AF-A0A5C8NEB8-F1
#
_cell.length_a   1.000
_cell.length_b   1.000
_cell.length_c   1.000
_cell.angle_alpha   90.00
_cell.angle_beta   90.00
_cell.angle_gamma   90.00
#
_symmetry.space_group_name_H-M   'P 1'
#
loop_
_entity.id
_entity.type
_entity.pdbx_description
1 polymer ?
#
loop_
_entity_poly.entity_id
_entity_poly.type
_entity_poly.pdbx_seq_one_letter_code
_entity_poly.pdbx_strand_id
1 'polypeptide(L)'
;MKLKRKLGILILGCAVIGVALYGSIQKEPYSTGAVVDSVWDKYDVQSTQIGEFENQNIGKPGIYIDVYNEEEIQKVEKYLVKNLSKEDLEKYEIDVFLFEE
;
A
#
# COMPACT_ATOMS: atom_id res chain seq x y z
N MET A 1 47.82 18.56 14.72
CA MET A 1 47.01 18.26 13.51
C MET A 1 46.09 17.01 13.62
N LYS A 2 45.78 16.47 14.81
CA LYS A 2 44.95 15.23 14.95
C LYS A 2 43.48 15.45 15.34
N LEU A 3 43.10 16.64 15.85
CA LEU A 3 41.72 16.91 16.29
C LEU A 3 40.75 17.18 15.12
N LYS A 4 41.18 17.88 14.07
CA LYS A 4 40.32 18.24 12.92
C LYS A 4 39.82 17.03 12.12
N ARG A 5 40.50 15.89 12.22
CA ARG A 5 40.17 14.66 11.49
C ARG A 5 39.03 13.84 12.14
N LYS A 6 38.73 14.07 13.43
CA LYS A 6 37.68 13.33 14.16
C LYS A 6 36.30 13.98 14.04
N LEU A 7 36.22 15.30 13.88
CA LEU A 7 34.94 16.01 13.70
C LEU A 7 34.29 15.74 12.33
N GLY A 8 35.09 15.61 11.26
CA GLY A 8 34.55 15.34 9.91
C GLY A 8 33.87 13.97 9.79
N ILE A 9 34.38 12.96 10.50
CA ILE A 9 33.79 11.60 10.52
C ILE A 9 32.43 11.60 11.23
N LEU A 10 32.29 12.43 12.27
CA LEU A 10 31.07 12.51 13.08
C LEU A 10 29.92 13.19 12.31
N ILE A 11 30.24 14.21 11.50
CA ILE A 11 29.28 14.90 10.63
C ILE A 11 28.80 13.98 9.49
N LEU A 12 29.71 13.19 8.90
CA LEU A 12 29.34 12.25 7.83
C LEU A 12 28.42 11.12 8.34
N GLY A 13 28.67 10.61 9.55
CA GLY A 13 27.83 9.59 10.17
C GLY A 13 26.40 10.09 10.46
N CYS A 14 26.25 11.31 10.98
CA CYS A 14 24.94 11.91 11.22
C CYS A 14 24.14 12.14 9.92
N ALA A 15 24.82 12.49 8.82
CA ALA A 15 24.17 12.67 7.52
C ALA A 15 23.59 11.35 6.96
N VAL A 16 24.33 10.24 7.09
CA VAL A 16 23.85 8.92 6.64
C VAL A 16 22.66 8.45 7.47
N ILE A 17 22.68 8.66 8.78
CA ILE A 17 21.56 8.32 9.68
C ILE A 17 20.33 9.18 9.36
N GLY A 18 20.52 10.48 9.10
CA GLY A 18 19.45 11.39 8.72
C GLY A 18 18.75 10.98 7.43
N VAL A 19 19.51 10.59 6.40
CA VAL A 19 18.95 10.15 5.11
C VAL A 19 18.22 8.81 5.23
N ALA A 20 18.75 7.85 6.01
CA ALA A 20 18.09 6.56 6.23
C ALA A 20 16.77 6.68 7.00
N LEU A 21 16.72 7.58 8.00
CA LEU A 21 15.49 7.87 8.73
C LEU A 21 14.49 8.65 7.87
N TYR A 22 14.95 9.59 7.04
CA TYR A 22 14.08 10.35 6.13
C TYR A 22 13.42 9.46 5.07
N GLY A 23 14.16 8.52 4.48
CA GLY A 23 13.61 7.53 3.54
C GLY A 23 12.63 6.54 4.16
N SER A 24 12.70 6.32 5.48
CA SER A 24 11.74 5.47 6.21
C SER A 24 10.48 6.21 6.65
N ILE A 25 10.55 7.54 6.79
CA ILE A 25 9.45 8.41 7.23
C ILE A 25 8.62 8.89 6.03
N GLN A 26 9.22 9.04 4.84
CA GLN A 26 8.50 9.24 3.59
C GLN A 26 8.17 7.90 2.93
N LYS A 27 7.30 7.11 3.56
CA LYS A 27 6.40 6.32 2.71
C LYS A 27 5.42 7.35 2.16
N GLU A 28 5.72 7.89 0.97
CA GLU A 28 4.66 8.48 0.15
C GLU A 28 3.47 7.51 0.21
N PRO A 29 2.23 8.00 0.35
CA PRO A 29 1.08 7.11 0.35
C PRO A 29 1.22 6.23 -0.88
N TYR A 30 1.38 4.92 -0.66
CA TYR A 30 1.49 3.98 -1.77
C TYR A 30 0.32 4.28 -2.69
N SER A 31 0.61 4.48 -3.99
CA SER A 31 -0.47 4.66 -4.95
C SER A 31 -1.50 3.55 -4.77
N THR A 32 -2.78 3.82 -5.01
CA THR A 32 -3.85 2.82 -4.90
C THR A 32 -3.46 1.50 -5.55
N GLY A 33 -2.86 1.58 -6.76
CA GLY A 33 -2.31 0.45 -7.49
C GLY A 33 -1.28 -0.35 -6.70
N ALA A 34 -0.28 0.32 -6.13
CA ALA A 34 0.74 -0.35 -5.32
C ALA A 34 0.18 -1.04 -4.07
N VAL A 35 -0.86 -0.47 -3.43
CA VAL A 35 -1.52 -1.13 -2.29
C VAL A 35 -2.25 -2.39 -2.75
N VAL A 36 -3.01 -2.31 -3.85
CA VAL A 36 -3.75 -3.44 -4.41
C VAL A 36 -2.80 -4.52 -4.93
N ASP A 37 -1.74 -4.15 -5.65
CA ASP A 37 -0.72 -5.08 -6.14
C ASP A 37 -0.07 -5.84 -4.98
N SER A 38 0.17 -5.18 -3.84
CA SER A 38 0.77 -5.81 -2.67
C SER A 38 -0.14 -6.81 -1.94
N VAL A 39 -1.44 -6.88 -2.29
CA VAL A 39 -2.36 -7.89 -1.77
C VAL A 39 -1.93 -9.28 -2.23
N TRP A 40 -1.47 -9.42 -3.49
CA TRP A 40 -0.93 -10.66 -4.04
C TRP A 40 0.27 -11.21 -3.26
N ASP A 41 1.09 -10.33 -2.70
CA ASP A 41 2.27 -10.73 -1.92
C ASP A 41 1.91 -11.20 -0.50
N LYS A 42 0.71 -10.88 -0.02
CA LYS A 42 0.32 -11.01 1.39
C LYS A 42 -0.79 -12.03 1.62
N TYR A 43 -1.66 -12.20 0.64
CA TYR A 43 -2.90 -12.94 0.75
C TYR A 43 -3.11 -13.81 -0.48
N ASP A 44 -3.88 -14.87 -0.30
CA ASP A 44 -4.21 -15.79 -1.38
C ASP A 44 -5.42 -15.28 -2.14
N VAL A 45 -5.16 -14.56 -3.24
CA VAL A 45 -6.17 -13.89 -4.05
C VAL A 45 -6.17 -14.44 -5.48
N GLN A 46 -7.33 -14.50 -6.11
CA GLN A 46 -7.49 -15.00 -7.48
C GLN A 46 -7.39 -13.89 -8.51
N SER A 47 -7.87 -12.69 -8.17
CA SER A 47 -7.84 -11.54 -9.05
C SER A 47 -7.92 -10.22 -8.28
N THR A 48 -7.41 -9.16 -8.91
CA THR A 48 -7.51 -7.79 -8.41
C THR A 48 -7.83 -6.87 -9.57
N GLN A 49 -8.79 -5.96 -9.39
CA GLN A 49 -9.17 -4.98 -10.39
C GLN A 49 -9.39 -3.61 -9.74
N ILE A 50 -8.93 -2.56 -10.42
CA ILE A 50 -9.19 -1.17 -10.07
C ILE A 50 -9.93 -0.51 -11.24
N GLY A 51 -11.04 0.17 -10.95
CA GLY A 51 -11.80 0.92 -11.95
C GLY A 51 -13.23 0.40 -12.08
N GLU A 52 -13.80 0.48 -13.28
CA GLU A 52 -15.17 0.06 -13.53
C GLU A 52 -15.22 -1.40 -13.98
N PHE A 53 -16.23 -2.14 -13.51
CA PHE A 53 -16.70 -3.32 -14.24
C PHE A 53 -17.48 -2.85 -15.46
N GLU A 54 -17.34 -3.52 -16.61
CA GLU A 54 -17.92 -3.14 -17.92
C GLU A 54 -19.45 -2.86 -17.89
N ASN A 55 -20.15 -3.26 -16.82
CA ASN A 55 -21.60 -3.10 -16.65
C ASN A 55 -22.03 -2.08 -15.58
N GLN A 56 -21.13 -1.31 -14.96
CA GLN A 56 -21.45 -0.37 -13.87
C GLN A 56 -20.93 1.06 -14.12
N ASN A 57 -21.31 1.65 -15.25
CA ASN A 57 -20.94 3.02 -15.65
C ASN A 57 -21.68 4.15 -14.86
N ILE A 58 -22.20 3.88 -13.66
CA ILE A 58 -23.02 4.87 -12.88
C ILE A 58 -22.57 4.94 -11.40
N GLY A 59 -21.32 4.56 -11.10
CA GLY A 59 -20.80 4.47 -9.72
C GLY A 59 -19.43 5.11 -9.53
N LYS A 60 -18.95 5.09 -8.27
CA LYS A 60 -17.53 5.32 -7.98
C LYS A 60 -16.71 4.18 -8.59
N PRO A 61 -15.47 4.41 -9.05
CA PRO A 61 -14.60 3.30 -9.43
C PRO A 61 -14.41 2.34 -8.24
N GLY A 62 -14.35 1.04 -8.50
CA GLY A 62 -14.19 0.03 -7.45
C GLY A 62 -12.76 -0.52 -7.37
N ILE A 63 -12.41 -1.05 -6.21
CA ILE A 63 -11.31 -1.98 -5.98
C ILE A 63 -11.97 -3.32 -5.69
N TYR A 64 -11.87 -4.22 -6.65
CA TYR A 64 -12.48 -5.55 -6.59
C TYR A 64 -11.37 -6.57 -6.37
N ILE A 65 -11.48 -7.36 -5.31
CA ILE A 65 -10.53 -8.42 -5.01
C ILE A 65 -11.28 -9.73 -4.80
N ASP A 66 -10.92 -10.70 -5.62
CA ASP A 66 -11.41 -12.06 -5.51
C ASP A 66 -10.43 -12.89 -4.67
N VAL A 67 -10.94 -13.63 -3.68
CA VAL A 67 -10.14 -14.47 -2.79
C VAL A 67 -10.50 -15.94 -2.93
N TYR A 68 -9.53 -16.82 -2.65
CA TYR A 68 -9.78 -18.28 -2.66
C TYR A 68 -10.57 -18.78 -1.45
N ASN A 69 -10.53 -18.05 -0.33
CA ASN A 69 -11.13 -18.48 0.94
C ASN A 69 -11.85 -17.33 1.63
N GLU A 70 -13.04 -17.60 2.17
CA GLU A 70 -13.88 -16.60 2.87
C GLU A 70 -13.14 -15.96 4.07
N GLU A 71 -12.25 -16.70 4.73
CA GLU A 71 -11.44 -16.19 5.84
C GLU A 71 -10.49 -15.04 5.43
N GLU A 72 -10.12 -14.97 4.15
CA GLU A 72 -9.23 -13.94 3.63
C GLU A 72 -9.96 -12.62 3.37
N ILE A 73 -11.30 -12.64 3.17
CA ILE A 73 -12.11 -11.44 2.89
C ILE A 73 -11.85 -10.36 3.94
N GLN A 74 -12.08 -10.68 5.21
CA GLN A 74 -11.91 -9.70 6.30
C GLN A 74 -10.46 -9.26 6.49
N LYS A 75 -9.48 -10.11 6.13
CA LYS A 75 -8.05 -9.78 6.28
C LYS A 75 -7.63 -8.78 5.20
N VAL A 76 -8.04 -9.03 3.96
CA VAL A 76 -7.79 -8.17 2.81
C VAL A 76 -8.50 -6.83 2.97
N GLU A 77 -9.78 -6.80 3.37
CA GLU A 77 -10.51 -5.55 3.64
C GLU A 77 -9.80 -4.69 4.69
N LYS A 78 -9.42 -5.28 5.83
CA LYS A 78 -8.69 -4.58 6.89
C LYS A 78 -7.34 -4.07 6.41
N TYR A 79 -6.68 -4.82 5.53
CA TYR A 79 -5.43 -4.40 4.93
C TYR A 79 -5.63 -3.17 4.04
N LEU A 80 -6.60 -3.21 3.12
CA LEU A 80 -6.90 -2.09 2.23
C LEU A 80 -7.26 -0.83 3.00
N VAL A 81 -8.19 -0.92 3.98
CA VAL A 81 -8.60 0.23 4.82
C VAL A 81 -7.42 0.83 5.60
N LYS A 82 -6.45 0.02 6.02
CA LYS A 82 -5.30 0.48 6.78
C LYS A 82 -4.21 1.13 5.91
N ASN A 83 -4.09 0.74 4.65
CA ASN A 83 -2.96 1.13 3.80
C ASN A 83 -3.34 2.11 2.69
N LEU A 84 -4.62 2.20 2.32
CA LEU A 84 -5.12 3.23 1.43
C LEU A 84 -5.17 4.59 2.14
N SER A 85 -4.97 5.65 1.37
CA SER A 85 -5.15 7.00 1.88
C SER A 85 -6.63 7.27 2.16
N LYS A 86 -6.93 8.24 3.03
CA LYS A 86 -8.32 8.65 3.28
C LYS A 86 -9.03 9.11 2.00
N GLU A 87 -8.30 9.81 1.13
CA GLU A 87 -8.82 10.28 -0.17
C GLU A 87 -9.16 9.10 -1.08
N ASP A 88 -8.33 8.05 -1.11
CA ASP A 88 -8.62 6.83 -1.87
C ASP A 88 -9.84 6.09 -1.31
N LEU A 89 -9.97 5.99 0.01
CA LEU A 89 -11.12 5.36 0.66
C LEU A 89 -12.43 6.12 0.40
N GLU A 90 -12.38 7.43 0.17
CA GLU A 90 -13.54 8.22 -0.22
C GLU A 90 -13.84 8.11 -1.72
N LYS A 91 -12.81 7.87 -2.53
CA LYS A 91 -12.90 7.79 -4.00
C LYS A 91 -13.34 6.43 -4.50
N TYR A 92 -12.85 5.34 -3.92
CA TYR A 92 -13.11 3.98 -4.38
C TYR A 92 -14.11 3.26 -3.51
N GLU A 93 -14.94 2.42 -4.14
CA GLU A 93 -15.70 1.39 -3.44
C GLU A 93 -14.83 0.14 -3.30
N ILE A 94 -14.78 -0.48 -2.13
CA ILE A 94 -13.98 -1.69 -1.89
C ILE A 94 -14.94 -2.86 -1.79
N ASP A 95 -14.72 -3.86 -2.64
CA ASP A 95 -15.47 -5.11 -2.62
C ASP A 95 -14.49 -6.29 -2.66
N VAL A 96 -14.54 -7.11 -1.60
CA VAL A 96 -13.72 -8.30 -1.46
C VAL A 96 -14.66 -9.48 -1.32
N PHE A 97 -14.61 -10.41 -2.26
CA PHE A 97 -15.57 -11.50 -2.34
C PHE A 97 -14.89 -12.82 -2.70
N LEU A 98 -15.57 -13.91 -2.38
CA LEU A 98 -15.22 -15.23 -2.87
C LEU A 98 -15.87 -15.39 -4.24
N PHE A 99 -15.09 -15.67 -5.29
CA PHE A 99 -15.69 -16.06 -6.57
C PHE A 99 -16.25 -17.48 -6.45
N GLU A 100 -17.58 -17.55 -6.46
CA GLU A 100 -18.33 -18.80 -6.65
C GLU A 100 -18.55 -18.98 -8.15
N GLU A 101 -18.05 -20.09 -8.69
CA GLU A 101 -18.20 -20.49 -10.11
C GLU A 101 -19.64 -20.86 -10.47
#